data_AF-A0A7C6L045-F1
#
_entry.id   AF-A0A7C6L045-F1
#
_cell.length_a   1.000
_cell.length_b   1.000
_cell.length_c   1.000
_cell.angle_alpha   90.00
_cell.angle_beta   90.00
_cell.angle_gamma   90.00
#
_symmetry.space_group_name_H-M   'P 1'
#
loop_
_entity.id
_entity.type
_entity.pdbx_description
1 polymer ?
#
loop_
_entity_poly.entity_id
_entity_poly.type
_entity_poly.pdbx_seq_one_letter_code
_entity_poly.pdbx_strand_id
1 'polypeptide(L)'
;MKAKYGVNASDLNFQGIFVRANILQNLDFIKNGAVVGSFIYNSYISPTKTIIEGKEIQLLPIELGWTGGYRQSIKDIFSLDFYLEGNFGNFIRATNRTITKFSMVFGGGGGITIPLQKNIFNIGMNIYFTMPVSFVDEYGNYFKDDITPKYEIFIGIVFPR
;
A
#
# COMPACT_ATOMS: atom_id res chain seq x y z
N MET A 1 -9.36 -8.94 -29.38
CA MET A 1 -9.39 -7.47 -29.23
C MET A 1 -8.10 -7.03 -28.55
N LYS A 2 -7.27 -6.21 -29.21
CA LYS A 2 -6.06 -5.62 -28.60
C LYS A 2 -6.48 -4.38 -27.82
N ALA A 3 -6.26 -4.37 -26.50
CA ALA A 3 -6.40 -3.16 -25.72
C ALA A 3 -5.31 -2.16 -26.13
N LYS A 4 -5.69 -0.88 -26.27
CA LYS A 4 -4.90 0.23 -26.84
C LYS A 4 -3.75 0.72 -25.94
N TYR A 5 -3.37 -0.05 -24.94
CA TYR A 5 -2.28 0.23 -24.00
C TYR A 5 -1.49 -1.06 -23.85
N GLY A 6 -0.25 -1.06 -24.34
CA GLY A 6 0.59 -2.25 -24.58
C GLY A 6 1.07 -2.99 -23.34
N VAL A 7 0.16 -3.33 -22.43
CA VAL A 7 0.39 -4.25 -21.32
C VAL A 7 -0.29 -5.56 -21.71
N ASN A 8 0.48 -6.61 -21.99
CA ASN A 8 -0.11 -7.94 -22.14
C ASN A 8 -0.48 -8.46 -20.77
N ALA A 9 -1.54 -9.26 -20.67
CA ALA A 9 -1.90 -9.90 -19.40
C ALA A 9 -0.79 -10.81 -18.84
N SER A 10 0.11 -11.29 -19.71
CA SER A 10 1.33 -12.02 -19.33
C SER A 10 2.39 -11.16 -18.64
N ASP A 11 2.30 -9.84 -18.76
CA ASP A 11 3.24 -8.88 -18.16
C ASP A 11 2.81 -8.51 -16.72
N LEU A 12 1.60 -8.94 -16.31
CA LEU A 12 1.08 -8.77 -14.96
C LEU A 12 1.63 -9.88 -14.05
N ASN A 13 2.76 -9.63 -13.42
CA ASN A 13 3.26 -10.49 -12.35
C ASN A 13 2.58 -10.14 -11.03
N PHE A 14 1.99 -11.16 -10.40
CA PHE A 14 1.48 -11.05 -9.03
C PHE A 14 2.66 -10.85 -8.08
N GLN A 15 2.81 -9.62 -7.58
CA GLN A 15 3.97 -9.22 -6.77
C GLN A 15 3.90 -9.78 -5.34
N GLY A 16 2.70 -10.03 -4.82
CA GLY A 16 2.54 -10.36 -3.41
C GLY A 16 1.11 -10.30 -2.88
N ILE A 17 0.99 -10.58 -1.59
CA ILE A 17 -0.24 -10.45 -0.82
C ILE A 17 -0.18 -9.14 -0.04
N PHE A 18 -1.19 -8.28 -0.22
CA PHE A 18 -1.28 -6.96 0.40
C PHE A 18 -2.56 -6.89 1.23
N VAL A 19 -2.40 -6.73 2.55
CA VAL A 19 -3.50 -6.74 3.51
C VAL A 19 -3.49 -5.45 4.33
N ARG A 20 -4.67 -4.90 4.59
CA ARG A 20 -4.83 -3.69 5.40
C ARG A 20 -5.80 -3.88 6.56
N ALA A 21 -5.44 -3.39 7.73
CA ALA A 21 -6.35 -3.22 8.84
C ALA A 21 -6.67 -1.73 8.97
N ASN A 22 -7.94 -1.34 8.81
CA ASN A 22 -8.36 0.04 8.75
C ASN A 22 -9.21 0.41 9.97
N ILE A 23 -8.98 1.62 10.46
CA ILE A 23 -9.81 2.30 11.46
C ILE A 23 -10.37 3.54 10.77
N LEU A 24 -11.69 3.71 10.84
CA LEU A 24 -12.39 4.87 10.28
C LEU A 24 -13.00 5.70 11.40
N GLN A 25 -12.80 7.01 11.33
CA GLN A 25 -13.48 7.98 12.16
C GLN A 25 -14.28 8.91 11.25
N ASN A 26 -15.60 8.78 11.27
CA ASN A 26 -16.48 9.65 10.49
C ASN A 26 -16.33 11.12 10.95
N LEU A 27 -16.44 12.02 9.99
CA LEU A 27 -16.42 13.47 10.22
C LEU A 27 -17.85 14.00 10.13
N ASP A 28 -18.38 14.48 11.25
CA ASP A 28 -19.78 14.94 11.33
C ASP A 28 -20.08 16.15 10.42
N PHE A 29 -19.04 16.88 10.02
CA PHE A 29 -19.11 18.07 9.17
C PHE A 29 -18.90 17.78 7.68
N ILE A 30 -18.50 16.56 7.29
CA ILE A 30 -18.38 16.15 5.88
C ILE A 30 -19.17 14.87 5.67
N LYS A 31 -20.28 14.96 4.93
CA LYS A 31 -21.11 13.80 4.62
C LYS A 31 -20.27 12.72 3.93
N ASN A 32 -20.32 11.50 4.48
CA ASN A 32 -19.60 10.33 3.98
C ASN A 32 -18.06 10.48 3.99
N GLY A 33 -17.54 11.49 4.68
CA GLY A 33 -16.12 11.71 4.90
C GLY A 33 -15.64 11.06 6.19
N ALA A 34 -14.45 10.47 6.17
CA ALA A 34 -13.83 9.89 7.34
C ALA A 34 -12.31 10.12 7.34
N VAL A 35 -11.74 10.29 8.54
CA VAL A 35 -10.31 10.08 8.76
C VAL A 35 -10.07 8.58 8.77
N VAL A 36 -9.06 8.13 8.02
CA VAL A 36 -8.65 6.73 7.93
C VAL A 36 -7.26 6.57 8.52
N GLY A 37 -7.11 5.59 9.42
CA GLY A 37 -5.82 5.06 9.83
C GLY A 37 -5.71 3.61 9.35
N SER A 38 -4.57 3.22 8.78
CA SER A 38 -4.36 1.87 8.27
C SER A 38 -3.04 1.30 8.74
N PHE A 39 -3.08 0.06 9.25
CA PHE A 39 -1.93 -0.81 9.31
C PHE A 39 -1.86 -1.64 8.03
N ILE A 40 -0.67 -1.80 7.48
CA ILE A 40 -0.43 -2.43 6.17
C ILE A 40 0.58 -3.56 6.34
N TYR A 41 0.25 -4.72 5.79
CA TYR A 41 1.14 -5.87 5.68
C TYR A 41 1.24 -6.31 4.22
N ASN A 42 2.48 -6.29 3.70
CA ASN A 42 2.77 -6.68 2.33
C ASN A 42 3.80 -7.80 2.33
N SER A 43 3.44 -8.95 1.77
CA SER A 43 4.35 -10.08 1.57
C SER A 43 4.59 -10.26 0.09
N TYR A 44 5.85 -10.24 -0.33
CA TYR A 44 6.21 -10.40 -1.73
C TYR A 44 6.52 -11.86 -2.02
N ILE A 45 6.02 -12.36 -3.16
CA ILE A 45 6.18 -13.77 -3.56
C ILE A 45 7.43 -13.94 -4.43
N SER A 46 7.83 -12.89 -5.16
CA SER A 46 9.08 -12.90 -5.92
C SER A 46 10.27 -12.57 -5.03
N PRO A 47 11.26 -13.47 -4.91
CA PRO A 47 12.45 -13.17 -4.14
C PRO A 47 13.25 -12.05 -4.79
N THR A 48 13.73 -11.12 -3.97
CA THR A 48 14.73 -10.14 -4.38
C THR A 48 16.09 -10.80 -4.38
N LYS A 49 16.77 -10.75 -5.53
CA LYS A 49 18.15 -11.23 -5.65
C LYS A 49 19.10 -10.10 -5.24
N THR A 50 20.04 -10.41 -4.36
CA THR A 50 21.11 -9.48 -3.98
C THR A 50 22.43 -10.23 -3.84
N ILE A 51 23.54 -9.50 -3.85
CA ILE A 51 24.88 -10.06 -3.67
C ILE A 51 25.36 -9.68 -2.27
N ILE A 52 25.63 -10.68 -1.43
CA ILE A 52 26.22 -10.51 -0.10
C ILE A 52 27.50 -11.34 -0.08
N GLU A 53 28.63 -10.71 0.23
CA GLU A 53 29.95 -11.37 0.27
C GLU A 53 30.29 -12.14 -1.03
N GLY A 54 29.90 -11.58 -2.18
CA GLY A 54 30.15 -12.19 -3.50
C GLY A 54 29.25 -13.38 -3.85
N LYS A 55 28.26 -13.72 -3.01
CA LYS A 55 27.28 -14.78 -3.29
C LYS A 55 25.92 -14.17 -3.59
N GLU A 56 25.25 -14.68 -4.64
CA GLU A 56 23.85 -14.35 -4.92
C GLU A 56 22.96 -15.01 -3.86
N ILE A 57 22.17 -14.20 -3.16
CA ILE A 57 21.23 -14.63 -2.14
C ILE A 57 19.84 -14.15 -2.55
N GLN A 58 18.87 -15.05 -2.42
CA GLN A 58 17.45 -14.74 -2.59
C GLN A 58 16.85 -14.35 -1.24
N LEU A 59 16.24 -13.17 -1.20
CA LEU A 59 15.58 -12.63 -0.02
C LEU A 59 14.08 -12.53 -0.30
N LEU A 60 13.24 -13.00 0.63
CA LEU A 60 11.80 -12.79 0.58
C LEU A 60 11.46 -11.56 1.43
N PRO A 61 11.10 -10.43 0.82
CA PRO A 61 10.79 -9.23 1.57
C PRO A 61 9.37 -9.30 2.15
N ILE A 62 9.26 -8.77 3.36
CA ILE A 62 8.01 -8.32 3.95
C ILE A 62 8.09 -6.81 4.12
N GLU A 63 6.95 -6.14 4.07
CA GLU A 63 6.88 -4.70 4.31
C GLU A 63 5.68 -4.40 5.21
N LEU A 64 5.96 -3.71 6.30
CA LEU A 64 4.98 -3.27 7.30
C LEU A 64 4.81 -1.77 7.17
N GLY A 65 3.59 -1.29 7.31
CA GLY A 65 3.32 0.13 7.18
C GLY A 65 2.20 0.64 8.06
N TRP A 66 2.24 1.96 8.23
CA TRP A 66 1.24 2.72 8.95
C TRP A 66 0.93 3.94 8.12
N THR A 67 -0.33 4.14 7.76
CA THR A 67 -0.78 5.30 7.01
C THR A 67 -1.94 5.98 7.72
N GLY A 68 -1.99 7.31 7.65
CA GLY A 68 -3.11 8.13 8.07
C GLY A 68 -3.57 9.03 6.91
N GLY A 69 -4.85 9.32 6.84
CA GLY A 69 -5.38 10.04 5.70
C GLY A 69 -6.85 10.39 5.78
N TYR A 70 -7.38 10.80 4.64
CA TYR A 70 -8.78 11.11 4.44
C TYR A 70 -9.39 10.17 3.41
N ARG A 71 -10.61 9.72 3.69
CA ARG A 71 -11.42 8.90 2.80
C ARG A 71 -12.78 9.56 2.57
N GLN A 72 -13.19 9.63 1.31
CA GLN A 72 -14.52 10.04 0.88
C GLN A 72 -15.26 8.85 0.29
N SER A 73 -16.35 8.45 0.91
CA SER A 73 -17.32 7.54 0.28
C SER A 73 -18.21 8.31 -0.70
N ILE A 74 -18.44 7.70 -1.87
CA ILE A 74 -19.31 8.21 -2.93
C ILE A 74 -20.58 7.35 -3.08
N LYS A 75 -21.00 6.67 -2.00
CA LYS A 75 -22.22 5.84 -1.95
C LYS A 75 -23.52 6.58 -2.30
N ASP A 76 -23.52 7.90 -2.25
CA ASP A 76 -24.69 8.70 -2.65
C ASP A 76 -24.85 8.74 -4.18
N ILE A 77 -23.81 8.36 -4.93
CA ILE A 77 -23.76 8.38 -6.40
C ILE A 77 -23.95 6.97 -6.98
N PHE A 78 -23.52 5.93 -6.24
CA PHE A 78 -23.52 4.54 -6.69
C PHE A 78 -24.21 3.61 -5.70
N SER A 79 -24.81 2.53 -6.17
CA SER A 79 -25.45 1.51 -5.32
C SER A 79 -24.47 0.74 -4.43
N LEU A 80 -23.19 0.72 -4.80
CA LEU A 80 -22.11 0.14 -4.03
C LEU A 80 -21.29 1.25 -3.37
N ASP A 81 -20.79 0.98 -2.17
CA ASP A 81 -20.00 1.94 -1.39
C ASP A 81 -18.57 2.03 -1.92
N PHE A 82 -18.41 2.75 -3.03
CA PHE A 82 -17.10 3.12 -3.53
C PHE A 82 -16.51 4.26 -2.69
N TYR A 83 -15.19 4.30 -2.60
CA TYR A 83 -14.47 5.37 -1.92
C TYR A 83 -13.22 5.78 -2.67
N LEU A 84 -12.80 7.02 -2.42
CA LEU A 84 -11.49 7.55 -2.74
C LEU A 84 -10.77 7.91 -1.44
N GLU A 85 -9.46 7.74 -1.40
CA GLU A 85 -8.65 8.08 -0.24
C GLU A 85 -7.31 8.70 -0.63
N GLY A 86 -6.83 9.61 0.23
CA GLY A 86 -5.49 10.16 0.20
C GLY A 86 -4.81 9.88 1.53
N ASN A 87 -3.59 9.35 1.50
CA ASN A 87 -2.86 8.83 2.65
C ASN A 87 -1.41 9.33 2.68
N PHE A 88 -0.92 9.57 3.89
CA PHE A 88 0.50 9.75 4.20
C PHE A 88 0.92 8.71 5.25
N GLY A 89 2.17 8.27 5.24
CA GLY A 89 2.61 7.28 6.21
C GLY A 89 4.06 6.86 6.06
N ASN A 90 4.35 5.68 6.62
CA ASN A 90 5.68 5.08 6.57
C ASN A 90 5.60 3.58 6.26
N PHE A 91 6.63 3.07 5.58
CA PHE A 91 6.88 1.66 5.38
C PHE A 91 8.24 1.25 5.93
N ILE A 92 8.29 0.06 6.50
CA ILE A 92 9.51 -0.65 6.90
C ILE A 92 9.56 -1.93 6.11
N ARG A 93 10.58 -2.09 5.27
CA ARG A 93 10.85 -3.33 4.54
C ARG A 93 11.91 -4.14 5.28
N ALA A 94 11.57 -5.37 5.59
CA ALA A 94 12.49 -6.35 6.16
C ALA A 94 12.57 -7.58 5.26
N THR A 95 13.67 -8.30 5.37
CA THR A 95 13.85 -9.62 4.76
C THR A 95 14.08 -10.64 5.87
N ASN A 96 14.17 -11.91 5.51
CA ASN A 96 14.53 -13.00 6.42
C ASN A 96 15.89 -12.85 7.13
N ARG A 97 16.68 -11.80 6.83
CA ARG A 97 17.99 -11.54 7.44
C ARG A 97 18.11 -10.19 8.14
N THR A 98 17.51 -9.14 7.59
CA THR A 98 17.69 -7.77 8.10
C THR A 98 16.59 -6.82 7.66
N ILE A 99 16.49 -5.67 8.33
CA ILE A 99 15.74 -4.50 7.85
C ILE A 99 16.52 -3.90 6.67
N THR A 100 15.83 -3.67 5.56
CA THR A 100 16.46 -3.29 4.28
C THR A 100 16.05 -1.91 3.79
N LYS A 101 14.91 -1.38 4.23
CA LYS A 101 14.44 -0.06 3.83
C LYS A 101 13.49 0.53 4.86
N PHE A 102 13.58 1.84 5.07
CA PHE A 102 12.51 2.64 5.63
C PHE A 102 12.10 3.70 4.60
N SER A 103 10.82 4.01 4.51
CA SER A 103 10.34 5.00 3.55
C SER A 103 9.17 5.79 4.11
N MET A 104 9.18 7.09 3.86
CA MET A 104 7.97 7.90 3.92
C MET A 104 7.16 7.65 2.65
N VAL A 105 5.84 7.66 2.78
CA VAL A 105 4.93 7.49 1.65
C VAL A 105 3.85 8.55 1.66
N PHE A 106 3.54 9.03 0.47
CA PHE A 106 2.33 9.78 0.20
C PHE A 106 1.65 9.17 -1.02
N GLY A 107 0.33 9.23 -1.06
CA GLY A 107 -0.39 8.66 -2.17
C GLY A 107 -1.86 8.56 -1.88
N GLY A 108 -2.52 7.67 -2.59
CA GLY A 108 -3.95 7.51 -2.47
C GLY A 108 -4.45 6.48 -3.45
N GLY A 109 -5.76 6.32 -3.46
CA GLY A 109 -6.41 5.37 -4.32
C GLY A 109 -7.88 5.29 -4.02
N GLY A 110 -8.45 4.13 -4.29
CA GLY A 110 -9.86 3.93 -4.11
C GLY A 110 -10.21 2.46 -4.08
N GLY A 111 -11.45 2.18 -3.77
CA GLY A 111 -11.93 0.83 -3.67
C GLY A 111 -13.41 0.78 -3.43
N ILE A 112 -13.85 -0.42 -3.08
CA ILE A 112 -15.22 -0.73 -2.72
C ILE A 112 -15.23 -1.29 -1.30
N THR A 113 -16.19 -0.83 -0.51
CA THR A 113 -16.52 -1.37 0.80
C THR A 113 -17.63 -2.40 0.65
N ILE A 114 -17.40 -3.61 1.15
CA ILE A 114 -18.32 -4.74 1.11
C ILE A 114 -18.63 -5.15 2.54
N PRO A 115 -19.88 -4.96 3.03
CA PRO A 115 -20.27 -5.49 4.33
C PRO A 115 -20.40 -7.02 4.24
N LEU A 116 -19.68 -7.75 5.09
CA LEU A 116 -19.76 -9.21 5.18
C LEU A 116 -19.96 -9.63 6.64
N GLN A 117 -21.20 -10.02 6.96
CA GLN A 117 -21.63 -10.37 8.32
C GLN A 117 -21.36 -9.24 9.32
N LYS A 118 -20.56 -9.50 10.38
CA LYS A 118 -20.19 -8.54 11.43
C LYS A 118 -18.95 -7.71 11.08
N ASN A 119 -18.33 -7.94 9.93
CA ASN A 119 -17.12 -7.27 9.50
C ASN A 119 -17.38 -6.46 8.23
N ILE A 120 -16.58 -5.42 8.04
CA ILE A 120 -16.58 -4.62 6.83
C ILE A 120 -15.27 -4.91 6.10
N PHE A 121 -15.35 -5.30 4.83
CA PHE A 121 -14.19 -5.59 4.00
C PHE A 121 -14.02 -4.51 2.94
N ASN A 122 -12.77 -4.26 2.56
CA ASN A 122 -12.42 -3.31 1.52
C ASN A 122 -11.61 -4.04 0.46
N ILE A 123 -11.96 -3.86 -0.80
CA ILE A 123 -11.10 -4.27 -1.92
C ILE A 123 -10.74 -3.00 -2.66
N GLY A 124 -9.45 -2.74 -2.84
CA GLY A 124 -9.02 -1.47 -3.39
C GLY A 124 -7.68 -1.53 -4.10
N MET A 125 -7.38 -0.41 -4.75
CA MET A 125 -6.12 -0.18 -5.44
C MET A 125 -5.55 1.16 -5.02
N ASN A 126 -4.28 1.17 -4.62
CA ASN A 126 -3.56 2.37 -4.23
C ASN A 126 -2.29 2.57 -5.07
N ILE A 127 -1.94 3.84 -5.24
CA ILE A 127 -0.65 4.28 -5.76
C ILE A 127 0.03 5.06 -4.64
N TYR A 128 1.20 4.58 -4.22
CA TYR A 128 2.05 5.25 -3.25
C TYR A 128 3.33 5.73 -3.91
N PHE A 129 3.71 6.94 -3.61
CA PHE A 129 5.01 7.51 -3.93
C PHE A 129 5.91 7.32 -2.72
N THR A 130 6.91 6.45 -2.86
CA THR A 130 7.81 6.10 -1.76
C THR A 130 9.08 6.93 -1.82
N MET A 131 9.39 7.62 -0.73
CA MET A 131 10.63 8.35 -0.54
C MET A 131 11.47 7.61 0.50
N PRO A 132 12.65 7.07 0.15
CA PRO A 132 13.53 6.42 1.11
C PRO A 132 13.99 7.43 2.16
N VAL A 133 14.04 7.00 3.43
CA VAL A 133 14.61 7.82 4.51
C VAL A 133 15.98 7.24 4.82
N SER A 134 17.04 7.98 4.51
CA SER A 134 18.40 7.65 4.96
C SER A 134 18.57 8.12 6.40
N PHE A 135 18.82 7.20 7.34
CA PHE A 135 19.04 7.54 8.74
C PHE A 135 20.52 7.83 9.08
N VAL A 136 21.42 7.68 8.10
CA VAL A 136 22.87 7.75 8.32
C VAL A 136 23.53 8.38 7.09
N ASP A 137 24.34 9.42 7.30
CA ASP A 137 24.99 10.22 6.24
C ASP A 137 25.86 9.37 5.29
N GLU A 138 26.42 8.25 5.75
CA GLU A 138 27.20 7.32 4.92
C GLU A 138 26.41 6.65 3.79
N TYR A 139 25.07 6.59 3.91
CA TYR A 139 24.21 6.02 2.87
C TYR A 139 23.52 7.08 1.99
N GLY A 140 23.71 8.37 2.27
CA GLY A 140 23.07 9.47 1.54
C GLY A 140 23.35 9.46 0.03
N ASN A 141 24.49 8.91 -0.38
CA ASN A 141 24.86 8.78 -1.80
C ASN A 141 24.28 7.53 -2.51
N TYR A 142 23.76 6.55 -1.78
CA TYR A 142 23.18 5.32 -2.35
C TYR A 142 21.67 5.44 -2.59
N PHE A 143 21.00 6.32 -1.85
CA PHE A 143 19.56 6.58 -1.98
C PHE A 143 19.35 7.96 -2.60
N LYS A 144 19.81 8.14 -3.85
CA LYS A 144 19.44 9.31 -4.66
C LYS A 144 17.90 9.39 -4.73
N ASP A 145 17.36 10.49 -4.20
CA ASP A 145 16.13 11.27 -4.43
C ASP A 145 14.94 10.76 -5.29
N ASP A 146 14.94 9.52 -5.76
CA ASP A 146 13.96 9.03 -6.72
C ASP A 146 12.71 8.53 -5.99
N ILE A 147 11.71 9.41 -5.98
CA ILE A 147 10.33 9.07 -5.62
C ILE A 147 9.88 7.93 -6.55
N THR A 148 9.71 6.74 -5.98
CA THR A 148 9.33 5.55 -6.75
C THR A 148 7.82 5.30 -6.60
N PRO A 149 7.05 5.20 -7.70
CA PRO A 149 5.64 4.81 -7.61
C PRO A 149 5.54 3.32 -7.30
N LYS A 150 4.63 2.98 -6.37
CA LYS A 150 4.29 1.63 -5.97
C LYS A 150 2.79 1.45 -6.14
N TYR A 151 2.41 0.43 -6.90
CA TYR A 151 1.02 0.04 -7.12
C TYR A 151 0.67 -1.12 -6.20
N GLU A 152 -0.48 -1.04 -5.53
CA GLU A 152 -0.94 -2.03 -4.57
C GLU A 152 -2.41 -2.36 -4.84
N ILE A 153 -2.73 -3.65 -5.02
CA ILE A 153 -4.10 -4.15 -4.94
C ILE A 153 -4.23 -4.84 -3.59
N PHE A 154 -5.16 -4.40 -2.76
CA PHE A 154 -5.26 -4.89 -1.38
C PHE A 154 -6.66 -5.40 -1.04
N ILE A 155 -6.67 -6.29 -0.04
CA ILE A 155 -7.87 -6.64 0.71
C ILE A 155 -7.70 -6.07 2.12
N GLY A 156 -8.70 -5.33 2.57
CA GLY A 156 -8.72 -4.67 3.86
C GLY A 156 -9.86 -5.14 4.74
N ILE A 157 -9.66 -5.10 6.05
CA ILE A 157 -10.71 -5.23 7.06
C ILE A 157 -10.86 -3.88 7.74
N VAL A 158 -12.09 -3.41 7.92
CA VAL A 158 -12.42 -2.22 8.71
C VAL A 158 -12.99 -2.69 10.03
N PHE A 159 -12.39 -2.21 11.12
CA PHE A 159 -12.90 -2.47 12.46
C PHE A 159 -13.96 -1.41 12.82
N PRO A 160 -15.21 -1.81 13.08
CA PRO A 160 -16.20 -0.89 13.64
C PRO A 160 -15.72 -0.44 15.02
N ARG A 161 -15.87 0.86 15.32
CA ARG A 161 -15.74 1.39 16.68
C ARG A 161 -17.04 1.20 17.43
#